data_AF-A0A919X0T4-F1
#
_entry.id   AF-A0A919X0T4-F1
#
_cell.length_a   1.000
_cell.length_b   1.000
_cell.length_c   1.000
_cell.angle_alpha   90.00
_cell.angle_beta   90.00
_cell.angle_gamma   90.00
#
_symmetry.space_group_name_H-M   'P 1'
#
loop_
_entity.id
_entity.type
_entity.pdbx_description
1 polymer ?
#
loop_
_entity_poly.entity_id
_entity_poly.type
_entity_poly.pdbx_seq_one_letter_code
_entity_poly.pdbx_strand_id
1 'polypeptide(L)'
;MTKKKFYDKNGNQIKSRPSKPYYKKPCFWVIVVLGLVFGTIGMYALGSEDEIEDDPIKLGVGEEVKEVEETVVEDPEPAGSEEGSVEEQTYTYEDFKGTYVTFEGEPYNSPIESMGSNILILGDDFYQSFNRWDFDMTSTILDKTIEGNVLTLDLDSDENEEWGLHSESGTEQFELRHDGDKKVLYSITNDFFFYSMSNRDLQTHYSQSEIDYARIIMTINGEPSLDQWAVWNAEWGVPIVNVRYNSAGDPTEVSNEVSYPEDVTHLDLTSQGMAAGIITYSSHGDGHITRYPIPLHYHQEDQSEEGYRQLAQESLDDAYTIYIEPFEPYTVADFIGRMRFVYE
;
A
#
# COMPACT_ATOMS: atom_id res chain seq x y z
N MET A 1 24.11 -26.21 17.71
CA MET A 1 22.97 -25.39 18.17
C MET A 1 21.96 -25.34 17.04
N THR A 2 20.76 -25.88 17.24
CA THR A 2 19.73 -25.97 16.19
C THR A 2 19.15 -24.57 15.93
N LYS A 3 19.41 -24.00 14.73
CA LYS A 3 18.82 -22.72 14.33
C LYS A 3 17.29 -22.89 14.28
N LYS A 4 16.56 -22.11 15.08
CA LYS A 4 15.10 -22.16 15.12
C LYS A 4 14.57 -21.64 13.77
N LYS A 5 13.87 -22.48 13.02
CA LYS A 5 13.23 -22.09 11.76
C LYS A 5 11.96 -21.29 12.09
N PHE A 6 11.76 -20.18 11.39
CA PHE A 6 10.54 -19.38 11.47
C PHE A 6 9.75 -19.59 10.18
N TYR A 7 8.43 -19.61 10.29
CA TYR A 7 7.52 -19.81 9.17
C TYR A 7 6.51 -18.67 9.13
N ASP A 8 6.14 -18.22 7.93
CA ASP A 8 5.04 -17.27 7.75
C ASP A 8 3.67 -17.97 7.81
N LYS A 9 2.58 -17.19 7.61
CA LYS A 9 1.20 -17.70 7.60
C LYS A 9 0.89 -18.69 6.47
N ASN A 10 1.75 -18.74 5.45
CA ASN A 10 1.59 -19.56 4.25
C ASN A 10 2.55 -20.79 4.25
N GLY A 11 3.34 -20.98 5.31
CA GLY A 11 4.25 -22.12 5.46
C GLY A 11 5.64 -21.92 4.85
N ASN A 12 6.00 -20.71 4.39
CA ASN A 12 7.33 -20.42 3.87
C ASN A 12 8.33 -20.18 5.00
N GLN A 13 9.57 -20.66 4.85
CA GLN A 13 10.61 -20.49 5.86
C GLN A 13 11.23 -19.07 5.77
N ILE A 14 11.06 -18.25 6.82
CA ILE A 14 11.60 -16.88 6.89
C ILE A 14 12.88 -16.81 7.74
N LYS A 15 13.82 -15.93 7.34
CA LYS A 15 15.17 -15.83 7.96
C LYS A 15 15.19 -15.07 9.29
N SER A 16 14.14 -14.30 9.62
CA SER A 16 14.07 -13.53 10.86
C SER A 16 12.68 -13.58 11.48
N ARG A 17 12.61 -13.53 12.81
CA ARG A 17 11.34 -13.35 13.53
C ARG A 17 10.72 -12.02 13.09
N PRO A 18 9.40 -11.95 12.81
CA PRO A 18 8.74 -10.67 12.53
C PRO A 18 9.10 -9.68 13.63
N SER A 19 9.59 -8.51 13.19
CA SER A 19 10.00 -7.41 14.05
C SER A 19 8.84 -7.08 14.98
N LYS A 20 9.07 -7.04 16.30
CA LYS A 20 8.05 -6.49 17.19
C LYS A 20 7.85 -5.02 16.81
N PRO A 21 6.60 -4.52 16.77
CA PRO A 21 6.33 -3.13 16.42
C PRO A 21 7.20 -2.19 17.24
N TYR A 22 7.79 -1.19 16.58
CA TYR A 22 8.83 -0.35 17.17
C TYR A 22 8.32 0.46 18.37
N TYR A 23 7.03 0.83 18.38
CA TYR A 23 6.35 1.51 19.49
C TYR A 23 6.31 0.71 20.81
N LYS A 24 6.48 -0.62 20.75
CA LYS A 24 6.59 -1.48 21.96
C LYS A 24 7.99 -1.44 22.58
N LYS A 25 8.97 -0.79 21.93
CA LYS A 25 10.30 -0.59 22.49
C LYS A 25 10.31 0.67 23.35
N PRO A 26 10.85 0.63 24.58
CA PRO A 26 10.89 1.79 25.47
C PRO A 26 11.70 2.97 24.90
N CYS A 27 12.58 2.76 23.90
CA CYS A 27 13.30 3.84 23.24
C CYS A 27 12.39 4.75 22.39
N PHE A 28 11.30 4.23 21.84
CA PHE A 28 10.34 5.02 21.05
C PHE A 28 9.67 6.09 21.93
N TRP A 29 9.24 5.71 23.13
CA TRP A 29 8.67 6.63 24.13
C TRP A 29 9.65 7.70 24.59
N VAL A 30 10.97 7.42 24.62
CA VAL A 30 11.99 8.43 24.92
C VAL A 30 12.06 9.49 23.82
N ILE A 31 11.93 9.11 22.55
CA ILE A 31 11.95 10.05 21.42
C ILE A 31 10.69 10.92 21.42
N VAL A 32 9.51 10.33 21.64
CA VAL A 32 8.23 11.07 21.71
C VAL A 32 8.25 12.09 22.84
N VAL A 33 8.73 11.70 24.03
CA VAL A 33 8.87 12.62 25.18
C VAL A 33 9.88 13.73 24.90
N LEU A 34 11.01 13.43 24.26
CA LEU A 34 11.98 14.47 23.87
C LEU A 34 11.39 15.43 22.83
N GLY A 35 10.63 14.94 21.85
CA GLY A 35 9.93 15.76 20.86
C GLY A 35 8.95 16.75 21.50
N LEU A 36 8.16 16.30 22.47
CA LEU A 36 7.22 17.17 23.21
C LEU A 36 7.95 18.20 24.10
N VAL A 37 9.05 17.81 24.74
CA VAL A 37 9.85 18.73 25.59
C VAL A 37 10.56 19.80 24.74
N PHE A 38 11.11 19.44 23.59
CA PHE A 38 11.78 20.41 22.71
C PHE A 38 10.78 21.25 21.90
N GLY A 39 9.64 20.68 21.50
CA GLY A 39 8.57 21.41 20.80
C GLY A 39 7.95 22.52 21.66
N THR A 40 7.76 22.26 22.95
CA THR A 40 7.26 23.29 23.89
C THR A 40 8.29 24.39 24.16
N ILE A 41 9.59 24.07 24.21
CA ILE A 41 10.65 25.09 24.39
C ILE A 41 10.83 25.95 23.12
N GLY A 42 10.64 25.37 21.93
CA GLY A 42 10.71 26.09 20.65
C GLY A 42 9.65 27.18 20.50
N MET A 43 8.44 26.97 21.04
CA MET A 43 7.36 27.96 21.03
C MET A 43 7.59 29.13 22.00
N TYR A 44 8.36 28.96 23.07
CA TYR A 44 8.69 30.04 24.01
C TYR A 44 9.91 30.87 23.60
N ALA A 45 10.74 30.41 22.66
CA ALA A 45 11.98 31.09 22.27
C ALA A 45 11.87 31.99 21.02
N LEU A 46 10.73 31.99 20.32
CA LEU A 46 10.50 32.78 19.09
C LEU A 46 9.38 33.84 19.22
N GLY A 47 8.97 34.16 20.44
CA GLY A 47 8.10 35.30 20.70
C GLY A 47 8.89 36.61 20.81
N SER A 48 9.22 37.22 19.68
CA SER A 48 9.57 38.65 19.62
C SER A 48 8.67 39.35 18.60
N GLU A 49 7.73 40.12 19.15
CA GLU A 49 7.19 41.39 18.67
C GLU A 49 7.20 41.63 17.16
N ASP A 50 6.00 41.59 16.54
CA ASP A 50 5.57 42.69 15.69
C ASP A 50 4.02 42.77 15.66
N GLU A 51 3.57 43.95 16.05
CA GLU A 51 2.21 44.46 16.11
C GLU A 51 1.80 44.94 14.70
N ILE A 52 0.75 44.38 14.07
CA ILE A 52 0.08 45.03 12.94
C ILE A 52 -1.45 44.86 13.05
N GLU A 53 -2.09 46.01 12.87
CA GLU A 53 -3.49 46.41 13.03
C GLU A 53 -4.53 45.56 12.28
N ASP A 54 -5.69 45.41 12.93
CA ASP A 54 -6.97 45.01 12.36
C ASP A 54 -7.53 46.09 11.41
N ASP A 55 -7.92 45.72 10.19
CA ASP A 55 -9.00 46.40 9.47
C ASP A 55 -9.71 45.44 8.48
N PRO A 56 -11.06 45.46 8.39
CA PRO A 56 -11.83 44.42 7.71
C PRO A 56 -11.99 44.70 6.20
N ILE A 57 -11.78 43.67 5.38
CA ILE A 57 -12.00 43.73 3.92
C ILE A 57 -13.50 43.71 3.60
N LYS A 58 -13.90 44.73 2.85
CA LYS A 58 -15.24 45.03 2.33
C LYS A 58 -15.76 43.96 1.36
N LEU A 59 -17.01 43.58 1.56
CA LEU A 59 -17.92 43.02 0.55
C LEU A 59 -18.01 43.96 -0.67
N GLY A 60 -17.66 43.45 -1.85
CA GLY A 60 -17.86 44.09 -3.15
C GLY A 60 -18.79 43.24 -4.01
N VAL A 61 -20.05 43.67 -4.10
CA VAL A 61 -21.05 43.22 -5.05
C VAL A 61 -20.61 43.60 -6.47
N GLY A 62 -20.71 42.66 -7.41
CA GLY A 62 -20.49 42.86 -8.83
C GLY A 62 -21.34 41.87 -9.63
N GLU A 63 -22.57 42.26 -9.86
CA GLU A 63 -23.59 41.63 -10.69
C GLU A 63 -23.22 41.82 -12.17
N GLU A 64 -23.16 40.73 -12.95
CA GLU A 64 -23.42 40.82 -14.40
C GLU A 64 -24.13 39.55 -14.89
N VAL A 65 -25.41 39.73 -15.21
CA VAL A 65 -26.35 38.76 -15.77
C VAL A 65 -26.08 38.65 -17.27
N LYS A 66 -26.02 37.41 -17.80
CA LYS A 66 -26.36 37.12 -19.19
C LYS A 66 -27.32 35.94 -19.26
N GLU A 67 -28.57 36.27 -19.60
CA GLU A 67 -29.59 35.37 -20.12
C GLU A 67 -29.05 34.59 -21.33
N VAL A 68 -29.32 33.28 -21.38
CA VAL A 68 -29.56 32.57 -22.64
C VAL A 68 -30.74 31.62 -22.45
N GLU A 69 -31.65 31.72 -23.41
CA GLU A 69 -32.98 31.16 -23.62
C GLU A 69 -33.22 29.69 -23.22
N GLU A 70 -34.39 29.48 -22.61
CA GLU A 70 -35.14 28.21 -22.61
C GLU A 70 -35.44 27.77 -24.04
N THR A 71 -35.07 26.54 -24.38
CA THR A 71 -35.76 25.78 -25.44
C THR A 71 -36.39 24.54 -24.81
N VAL A 72 -37.71 24.64 -24.64
CA VAL A 72 -38.64 23.54 -24.41
C VAL A 72 -38.55 22.57 -25.58
N VAL A 73 -38.24 21.30 -25.30
CA VAL A 73 -38.48 20.19 -26.24
C VAL A 73 -39.31 19.14 -25.53
N GLU A 74 -40.43 18.82 -26.18
CA GLU A 74 -41.50 17.96 -25.72
C GLU A 74 -41.07 16.49 -25.51
N ASP A 75 -41.69 15.93 -24.49
CA ASP A 75 -41.83 14.53 -24.09
C ASP A 75 -42.29 13.61 -25.25
N PRO A 76 -41.72 12.40 -25.39
CA PRO A 76 -42.50 11.26 -25.85
C PRO A 76 -42.56 10.14 -24.80
N GLU A 77 -43.81 9.74 -24.56
CA GLU A 77 -44.33 8.69 -23.67
C GLU A 77 -43.46 7.42 -23.48
N PRO A 78 -43.54 6.76 -22.30
CA PRO A 78 -42.78 5.56 -22.00
C PRO A 78 -43.47 4.31 -22.59
N ALA A 79 -42.76 3.63 -23.49
CA ALA A 79 -43.14 2.30 -23.96
C ALA A 79 -42.30 1.21 -23.26
N GLY A 80 -42.97 0.36 -22.49
CA GLY A 80 -42.50 -1.00 -22.19
C GLY A 80 -41.61 -1.14 -20.95
N SER A 81 -42.23 -1.21 -19.77
CA SER A 81 -41.62 -1.82 -18.59
C SER A 81 -41.46 -3.33 -18.84
N GLU A 82 -40.28 -3.76 -19.24
CA GLU A 82 -39.83 -5.12 -18.92
C GLU A 82 -39.54 -5.13 -17.42
N GLU A 83 -40.45 -5.72 -16.65
CA GLU A 83 -40.20 -6.14 -15.27
C GLU A 83 -39.09 -7.19 -15.29
N GLY A 84 -37.84 -6.72 -15.33
CA GLY A 84 -36.71 -7.51 -14.88
C GLY A 84 -36.91 -7.80 -13.41
N SER A 85 -37.17 -9.06 -13.09
CA SER A 85 -37.13 -9.55 -11.72
C SER A 85 -35.81 -9.12 -11.10
N VAL A 86 -35.85 -8.13 -10.20
CA VAL A 86 -34.71 -7.78 -9.36
C VAL A 86 -34.50 -8.99 -8.46
N GLU A 87 -33.57 -9.86 -8.84
CA GLU A 87 -33.03 -10.82 -7.89
C GLU A 87 -32.51 -10.00 -6.72
N GLU A 88 -33.11 -10.21 -5.55
CA GLU A 88 -32.72 -9.57 -4.31
C GLU A 88 -31.28 -10.05 -4.02
N GLN A 89 -30.30 -9.27 -4.45
CA GLN A 89 -28.90 -9.59 -4.23
C GLN A 89 -28.66 -9.62 -2.73
N THR A 90 -28.41 -10.82 -2.21
CA THR A 90 -28.06 -11.01 -0.82
C THR A 90 -26.58 -10.70 -0.64
N TYR A 91 -26.28 -9.56 -0.05
CA TYR A 91 -24.91 -9.18 0.27
C TYR A 91 -24.40 -9.92 1.50
N THR A 92 -23.11 -10.23 1.48
CA THR A 92 -22.35 -10.82 2.59
C THR A 92 -21.24 -9.88 2.99
N TYR A 93 -20.64 -10.09 4.18
CA TYR A 93 -19.53 -9.24 4.62
C TYR A 93 -18.32 -9.32 3.69
N GLU A 94 -18.10 -10.47 3.02
CA GLU A 94 -17.04 -10.64 2.03
C GLU A 94 -17.17 -9.64 0.87
N ASP A 95 -18.38 -9.23 0.51
CA ASP A 95 -18.62 -8.29 -0.58
C ASP A 95 -18.10 -6.88 -0.22
N PHE A 96 -18.10 -6.52 1.06
CA PHE A 96 -17.61 -5.23 1.55
C PHE A 96 -16.10 -5.23 1.80
N LYS A 97 -15.47 -6.38 2.01
CA LYS A 97 -14.03 -6.43 2.26
C LYS A 97 -13.21 -5.89 1.08
N GLY A 98 -12.08 -5.32 1.41
CA GLY A 98 -11.11 -4.79 0.47
C GLY A 98 -10.49 -3.48 0.94
N THR A 99 -9.65 -2.92 0.07
CA THR A 99 -9.08 -1.58 0.24
C THR A 99 -9.79 -0.60 -0.68
N TYR A 100 -10.19 0.53 -0.11
CA TYR A 100 -10.89 1.60 -0.81
C TYR A 100 -10.19 2.93 -0.57
N VAL A 101 -10.23 3.80 -1.57
CA VAL A 101 -9.56 5.10 -1.50
C VAL A 101 -10.42 6.24 -2.00
N THR A 102 -10.19 7.41 -1.43
CA THR A 102 -10.71 8.67 -1.94
C THR A 102 -9.81 9.21 -3.06
N PHE A 103 -10.42 9.94 -4.00
CA PHE A 103 -9.76 10.55 -5.14
C PHE A 103 -9.99 12.07 -5.11
N GLU A 104 -8.95 12.87 -5.38
CA GLU A 104 -9.10 14.35 -5.49
C GLU A 104 -9.69 14.78 -6.84
N GLY A 105 -9.58 13.91 -7.86
CA GLY A 105 -10.09 14.14 -9.21
C GLY A 105 -11.09 13.06 -9.64
N GLU A 106 -11.18 12.82 -10.96
CA GLU A 106 -12.01 11.72 -11.48
C GLU A 106 -11.54 10.37 -10.90
N PRO A 107 -12.42 9.62 -10.22
CA PRO A 107 -12.09 8.28 -9.73
C PRO A 107 -11.53 7.41 -10.85
N TYR A 108 -10.53 6.59 -10.53
CA TYR A 108 -9.85 5.67 -11.45
C TYR A 108 -8.98 6.31 -12.54
N ASN A 109 -9.21 7.58 -12.88
CA ASN A 109 -8.46 8.33 -13.89
C ASN A 109 -7.41 9.28 -13.29
N SER A 110 -7.49 9.54 -11.99
CA SER A 110 -6.52 10.40 -11.31
C SER A 110 -5.19 9.67 -11.08
N PRO A 111 -4.04 10.36 -11.17
CA PRO A 111 -2.76 9.82 -10.72
C PRO A 111 -2.85 9.22 -9.32
N ILE A 112 -2.19 8.08 -9.10
CA ILE A 112 -2.16 7.46 -7.76
C ILE A 112 -1.49 8.36 -6.73
N GLU A 113 -0.52 9.19 -7.17
CA GLU A 113 0.11 10.22 -6.35
C GLU A 113 -0.85 11.37 -5.98
N SER A 114 -1.94 11.57 -6.73
CA SER A 114 -3.00 12.55 -6.46
C SER A 114 -4.24 11.90 -5.83
N MET A 115 -4.14 10.67 -5.32
CA MET A 115 -5.16 10.10 -4.47
C MET A 115 -5.14 10.83 -3.14
N GLY A 116 -6.14 11.67 -2.92
CA GLY A 116 -6.31 12.45 -1.70
C GLY A 116 -6.56 11.50 -0.56
N SER A 117 -5.47 11.12 0.11
CA SER A 117 -5.36 11.27 1.54
C SER A 117 -6.43 10.60 2.42
N ASN A 118 -7.19 9.60 1.99
CA ASN A 118 -7.85 8.64 2.91
C ASN A 118 -7.95 7.25 2.26
N ILE A 119 -7.45 6.26 2.98
CA ILE A 119 -7.43 4.84 2.65
C ILE A 119 -8.25 4.15 3.73
N LEU A 120 -9.20 3.34 3.29
CA LEU A 120 -10.05 2.54 4.14
C LEU A 120 -9.82 1.06 3.83
N ILE A 121 -9.55 0.26 4.86
CA ILE A 121 -9.40 -1.19 4.76
C ILE A 121 -10.45 -1.85 5.63
N LEU A 122 -11.28 -2.69 5.01
CA LEU A 122 -12.23 -3.57 5.70
C LEU A 122 -11.67 -4.99 5.72
N GLY A 123 -11.14 -5.38 6.89
CA GLY A 123 -10.55 -6.69 7.15
C GLY A 123 -11.54 -7.68 7.78
N ASP A 124 -11.02 -8.81 8.27
CA ASP A 124 -11.84 -9.85 8.91
C ASP A 124 -12.42 -9.43 10.25
N ASP A 125 -11.64 -8.74 11.07
CA ASP A 125 -11.98 -8.35 12.43
C ASP A 125 -11.57 -6.91 12.74
N PHE A 126 -11.13 -6.17 11.74
CA PHE A 126 -10.69 -4.79 11.88
C PHE A 126 -11.22 -3.90 10.76
N TYR A 127 -11.40 -2.64 11.13
CA TYR A 127 -11.61 -1.51 10.25
C TYR A 127 -10.37 -0.62 10.38
N GLN A 128 -9.79 -0.18 9.27
CA GLN A 128 -8.68 0.75 9.30
C GLN A 128 -8.99 1.95 8.40
N SER A 129 -8.78 3.15 8.92
CA SER A 129 -8.83 4.38 8.14
C SER A 129 -7.58 5.19 8.42
N PHE A 130 -6.88 5.60 7.37
CA PHE A 130 -5.64 6.34 7.49
C PHE A 130 -5.42 7.17 6.24
N ASN A 131 -4.49 8.11 6.29
CA ASN A 131 -4.01 8.77 5.09
C ASN A 131 -2.53 8.44 4.84
N ARG A 132 -2.04 8.78 3.65
CA ARG A 132 -0.67 8.47 3.23
C ARG A 132 0.42 9.06 4.14
N TRP A 133 0.07 10.04 4.97
CA TRP A 133 0.97 10.88 5.77
C TRP A 133 0.71 10.85 7.29
N ASP A 134 -0.43 10.32 7.74
CA ASP A 134 -0.89 10.29 9.13
C ASP A 134 -0.93 8.87 9.69
N PHE A 135 -0.98 8.79 11.01
CA PHE A 135 -0.90 7.56 11.77
C PHE A 135 -2.17 6.70 11.65
N ASP A 136 -1.95 5.39 11.70
CA ASP A 136 -2.95 4.34 11.62
C ASP A 136 -4.03 4.49 12.70
N MET A 137 -5.30 4.59 12.28
CA MET A 137 -6.41 4.22 13.15
C MET A 137 -6.97 2.88 12.70
N THR A 138 -6.69 1.88 13.52
CA THR A 138 -7.26 0.53 13.38
C THR A 138 -8.23 0.34 14.54
N SER A 139 -9.50 0.10 14.23
CA SER A 139 -10.49 -0.27 15.23
C SER A 139 -10.82 -1.75 15.10
N THR A 140 -10.99 -2.41 16.24
CA THR A 140 -11.52 -3.77 16.27
C THR A 140 -13.03 -3.74 15.97
N ILE A 141 -13.49 -4.61 15.08
CA ILE A 141 -14.92 -4.77 14.78
C ILE A 141 -15.54 -5.70 15.82
N LEU A 142 -16.47 -5.18 16.60
CA LEU A 142 -17.18 -5.91 17.65
C LEU A 142 -18.39 -6.67 17.10
N ASP A 143 -19.16 -6.02 16.23
CA ASP A 143 -20.34 -6.61 15.59
C ASP A 143 -20.55 -6.08 14.17
N LYS A 144 -21.30 -6.84 13.37
CA LYS A 144 -21.55 -6.57 11.95
C LYS A 144 -22.98 -6.91 11.59
N THR A 145 -23.70 -5.95 11.04
CA THR A 145 -25.06 -6.15 10.53
C THR A 145 -25.11 -5.71 9.06
N ILE A 146 -25.78 -6.50 8.21
CA ILE A 146 -25.97 -6.19 6.79
C ILE A 146 -27.46 -6.19 6.49
N GLU A 147 -27.95 -5.07 5.96
CA GLU A 147 -29.33 -4.88 5.50
C GLU A 147 -29.33 -4.39 4.06
N GLY A 148 -29.73 -5.24 3.12
CA GLY A 148 -29.58 -4.95 1.69
C GLY A 148 -28.11 -4.77 1.33
N ASN A 149 -27.76 -3.62 0.74
CA ASN A 149 -26.39 -3.25 0.40
C ASN A 149 -25.73 -2.33 1.45
N VAL A 150 -26.29 -2.25 2.66
CA VAL A 150 -25.76 -1.42 3.75
C VAL A 150 -25.12 -2.30 4.82
N LEU A 151 -23.85 -2.06 5.10
CA LEU A 151 -23.09 -2.63 6.21
C LEU A 151 -23.09 -1.64 7.37
N THR A 152 -23.47 -2.10 8.56
CA THR A 152 -23.26 -1.40 9.82
C THR A 152 -22.22 -2.14 10.64
N LEU A 153 -21.17 -1.42 11.07
CA LEU A 153 -20.11 -1.91 11.95
C LEU A 153 -20.28 -1.29 13.34
N ASP A 154 -20.21 -2.12 14.37
CA ASP A 154 -19.99 -1.67 15.75
C ASP A 154 -18.50 -1.84 16.07
N LEU A 155 -17.84 -0.75 16.45
CA LEU A 155 -16.39 -0.65 16.63
C LEU A 155 -16.07 -0.43 18.10
N ASP A 156 -14.92 -0.96 18.54
CA ASP A 156 -14.40 -0.67 19.87
C ASP A 156 -13.99 0.82 19.97
N SER A 157 -14.81 1.62 20.65
CA SER A 157 -14.68 3.08 20.70
C SER A 157 -13.59 3.56 21.66
N ASP A 158 -13.14 2.71 22.59
CA ASP A 158 -12.08 3.03 23.55
C ASP A 158 -10.70 3.19 22.86
N GLU A 159 -10.55 2.76 21.60
CA GLU A 159 -9.34 2.95 20.77
C GLU A 159 -9.44 4.18 19.82
N ASN A 160 -10.58 4.87 19.75
CA ASN A 160 -10.90 5.83 18.66
C ASN A 160 -10.81 7.32 19.05
N GLU A 161 -10.35 7.65 20.26
CA GLU A 161 -10.62 8.95 20.89
C GLU A 161 -9.75 10.13 20.40
N GLU A 162 -8.90 9.99 19.36
CA GLU A 162 -7.99 11.10 19.03
C GLU A 162 -8.04 11.69 17.61
N TRP A 163 -8.00 10.99 16.45
CA TRP A 163 -7.94 11.70 15.14
C TRP A 163 -8.33 10.88 13.89
N GLY A 164 -9.48 11.15 13.25
CA GLY A 164 -9.79 10.74 11.85
C GLY A 164 -11.29 10.47 11.56
N LEU A 165 -11.60 9.69 10.51
CA LEU A 165 -12.96 9.51 9.94
C LEU A 165 -13.88 8.57 10.75
N HIS A 166 -13.62 8.39 12.05
CA HIS A 166 -14.50 7.59 12.89
C HIS A 166 -15.67 8.42 13.40
N SER A 167 -16.84 7.80 13.39
CA SER A 167 -17.98 8.24 14.18
C SER A 167 -17.62 8.23 15.65
N GLU A 168 -17.89 9.35 16.34
CA GLU A 168 -17.86 9.44 17.80
C GLU A 168 -18.78 8.39 18.46
N SER A 169 -19.77 7.86 17.73
CA SER A 169 -20.69 6.85 18.25
C SER A 169 -20.10 5.44 18.32
N GLY A 170 -18.91 5.20 17.76
CA GLY A 170 -18.37 3.85 17.58
C GLY A 170 -19.11 3.02 16.54
N THR A 171 -19.97 3.63 15.72
CA THR A 171 -20.75 2.94 14.69
C THR A 171 -20.43 3.51 13.33
N GLU A 172 -20.11 2.63 12.37
CA GLU A 172 -19.91 3.02 10.98
C GLU A 172 -20.92 2.39 10.05
N GLN A 173 -21.38 3.16 9.07
CA GLN A 173 -22.31 2.68 8.05
C GLN A 173 -21.76 2.91 6.65
N PHE A 174 -21.80 1.85 5.85
CA PHE A 174 -21.34 1.87 4.47
C PHE A 174 -22.37 1.27 3.53
N GLU A 175 -22.65 1.97 2.45
CA GLU A 175 -23.43 1.44 1.34
C GLU A 175 -22.50 0.96 0.23
N LEU A 176 -22.59 -0.32 -0.14
CA LEU A 176 -21.86 -0.88 -1.27
C LEU A 176 -22.64 -0.63 -2.57
N ARG A 177 -21.95 0.00 -3.52
CA ARG A 177 -22.40 0.26 -4.88
C ARG A 177 -21.38 -0.31 -5.86
N HIS A 178 -21.80 -0.43 -7.12
CA HIS A 178 -20.95 -0.93 -8.18
C HIS A 178 -20.93 0.04 -9.37
N ASP A 179 -19.74 0.26 -9.92
CA ASP A 179 -19.52 0.93 -11.20
C ASP A 179 -18.76 -0.03 -12.12
N GLY A 180 -19.48 -0.76 -12.96
CA GLY A 180 -18.92 -1.86 -13.74
C GLY A 180 -18.40 -2.99 -12.85
N ASP A 181 -17.11 -3.31 -12.96
CA ASP A 181 -16.40 -4.30 -12.14
C ASP A 181 -15.83 -3.72 -10.84
N LYS A 182 -16.08 -2.44 -10.56
CA LYS A 182 -15.47 -1.70 -9.46
C LYS A 182 -16.46 -1.55 -8.31
N LYS A 183 -15.98 -1.80 -7.09
CA LYS A 183 -16.74 -1.51 -5.87
C LYS A 183 -16.59 -0.04 -5.50
N VAL A 184 -17.71 0.59 -5.17
CA VAL A 184 -17.80 1.95 -4.64
C VAL A 184 -18.44 1.85 -3.26
N LEU A 185 -17.73 2.29 -2.24
CA LEU A 185 -18.17 2.26 -0.86
C LEU A 185 -18.56 3.68 -0.44
N TYR A 186 -19.84 3.94 -0.27
CA TYR A 186 -20.33 5.22 0.23
C TYR A 186 -20.41 5.16 1.76
N SER A 187 -19.61 5.98 2.45
CA SER A 187 -19.72 6.14 3.90
C SER A 187 -20.95 6.99 4.22
N ILE A 188 -21.98 6.36 4.77
CA ILE A 188 -23.21 7.05 5.19
C ILE A 188 -22.89 7.93 6.41
N THR A 189 -22.05 7.45 7.33
CA THR A 189 -21.70 8.18 8.55
C THR A 189 -21.04 9.53 8.24
N ASN A 190 -20.13 9.53 7.26
CA ASN A 190 -19.26 10.67 6.98
C ASN A 190 -19.58 11.40 5.67
N ASP A 191 -20.55 10.92 4.89
CA ASP A 191 -21.03 11.52 3.63
C ASP A 191 -19.94 11.67 2.55
N PHE A 192 -19.22 10.58 2.24
CA PHE A 192 -18.27 10.58 1.12
C PHE A 192 -18.04 9.19 0.51
N PHE A 193 -17.46 9.17 -0.68
CA PHE A 193 -17.25 7.96 -1.48
C PHE A 193 -15.80 7.48 -1.43
N PHE A 194 -15.63 6.18 -1.22
CA PHE A 194 -14.40 5.47 -1.46
C PHE A 194 -14.55 4.50 -2.61
N TYR A 195 -13.43 4.21 -3.27
CA TYR A 195 -13.42 3.46 -4.51
C TYR A 195 -12.34 2.37 -4.43
N SER A 196 -12.70 1.14 -4.78
CA SER A 196 -11.75 0.03 -4.89
C SER A 196 -10.97 0.09 -6.20
N MET A 197 -9.76 -0.46 -6.23
CA MET A 197 -8.98 -0.58 -7.47
C MET A 197 -9.11 -1.99 -8.06
N SER A 198 -9.38 -2.09 -9.36
CA SER A 198 -9.34 -3.38 -10.07
C SER A 198 -7.93 -3.71 -10.58
N ASN A 199 -7.68 -4.98 -10.93
CA ASN A 199 -6.44 -5.37 -11.63
C ASN A 199 -6.29 -4.64 -12.98
N ARG A 200 -7.41 -4.33 -13.64
CA ARG A 200 -7.40 -3.60 -14.90
C ARG A 200 -6.90 -2.17 -14.68
N ASP A 201 -7.40 -1.50 -13.64
CA ASP A 201 -6.95 -0.14 -13.29
C ASP A 201 -5.46 -0.15 -12.98
N LEU A 202 -4.98 -1.11 -12.18
CA LEU A 202 -3.56 -1.28 -11.90
C LEU A 202 -2.72 -1.38 -13.18
N GLN A 203 -3.15 -2.21 -14.15
CA GLN A 203 -2.48 -2.39 -15.43
C GLN A 203 -2.57 -1.18 -16.38
N THR A 204 -3.51 -0.25 -16.15
CA THR A 204 -3.54 1.01 -16.91
C THR A 204 -2.49 2.02 -16.44
N HIS A 205 -2.08 1.94 -15.17
CA HIS A 205 -1.16 2.89 -14.54
C HIS A 205 0.28 2.39 -14.46
N TYR A 206 0.49 1.07 -14.40
CA TYR A 206 1.82 0.48 -14.26
C TYR A 206 2.09 -0.62 -15.28
N SER A 207 3.35 -0.78 -15.64
CA SER A 207 3.79 -1.90 -16.48
C SER A 207 3.65 -3.23 -15.74
N GLN A 208 3.48 -4.32 -16.50
CA GLN A 208 3.43 -5.66 -15.91
C GLN A 208 4.70 -5.98 -15.10
N SER A 209 5.86 -5.50 -15.57
CA SER A 209 7.13 -5.66 -14.86
C SER A 209 7.13 -5.00 -13.48
N GLU A 210 6.67 -3.75 -13.36
CA GLU A 210 6.59 -3.06 -12.06
C GLU A 210 5.61 -3.76 -11.10
N ILE A 211 4.47 -4.23 -11.62
CA ILE A 211 3.51 -5.02 -10.88
C ILE A 211 4.15 -6.31 -10.36
N ASP A 212 4.87 -7.04 -11.22
CA ASP A 212 5.53 -8.29 -10.85
C ASP A 212 6.65 -8.05 -9.82
N TYR A 213 7.47 -7.01 -9.98
CA TYR A 213 8.52 -6.67 -9.02
C TYR A 213 7.96 -6.32 -7.66
N ALA A 214 6.91 -5.48 -7.61
CA ALA A 214 6.25 -5.12 -6.36
C ALA A 214 5.73 -6.37 -5.62
N ARG A 215 5.00 -7.24 -6.34
CA ARG A 215 4.48 -8.49 -5.77
C ARG A 215 5.59 -9.42 -5.28
N ILE A 216 6.68 -9.55 -6.03
CA ILE A 216 7.83 -10.38 -5.63
C ILE A 216 8.49 -9.83 -4.37
N ILE A 217 8.74 -8.51 -4.32
CA ILE A 217 9.36 -7.87 -3.16
C ILE A 217 8.47 -8.04 -1.93
N MET A 218 7.17 -7.75 -2.03
CA MET A 218 6.24 -7.90 -0.91
C MET A 218 6.05 -9.36 -0.50
N THR A 219 6.06 -10.32 -1.43
CA THR A 219 5.99 -11.76 -1.10
C THR A 219 7.21 -12.19 -0.28
N ILE A 220 8.41 -11.72 -0.64
CA ILE A 220 9.67 -12.17 -0.02
C ILE A 220 9.99 -11.42 1.26
N ASN A 221 9.78 -10.10 1.28
CA ASN A 221 10.17 -9.23 2.39
C ASN A 221 9.01 -8.88 3.31
N GLY A 222 7.78 -9.13 2.89
CA GLY A 222 6.56 -8.60 3.50
C GLY A 222 6.23 -7.20 2.99
N GLU A 223 4.98 -6.81 3.19
CA GLU A 223 4.54 -5.43 3.02
C GLU A 223 5.19 -4.54 4.09
N PRO A 224 5.86 -3.43 3.72
CA PRO A 224 6.41 -2.50 4.71
C PRO A 224 5.28 -1.81 5.47
N SER A 225 5.44 -1.67 6.79
CA SER A 225 4.50 -0.89 7.60
C SER A 225 4.59 0.61 7.28
N LEU A 226 3.57 1.40 7.59
CA LEU A 226 3.62 2.86 7.43
C LEU A 226 4.79 3.49 8.18
N ASP A 227 5.07 3.06 9.41
CA ASP A 227 6.26 3.48 10.17
C ASP A 227 7.57 3.28 9.38
N GLN A 228 7.67 2.17 8.65
CA GLN A 228 8.85 1.85 7.86
C GLN A 228 8.96 2.77 6.64
N TRP A 229 7.84 3.03 5.96
CA TRP A 229 7.78 4.03 4.89
C TRP A 229 8.14 5.43 5.38
N ALA A 230 7.64 5.85 6.54
CA ALA A 230 7.92 7.16 7.12
C ALA A 230 9.41 7.32 7.43
N VAL A 231 10.04 6.29 8.04
CA VAL A 231 11.49 6.29 8.30
C VAL A 231 12.29 6.35 6.99
N TRP A 232 11.92 5.55 6.00
CA TRP A 232 12.60 5.59 4.69
C TRP A 232 12.51 6.95 4.03
N ASN A 233 11.32 7.54 3.96
CA ASN A 233 11.14 8.83 3.33
C ASN A 233 11.86 9.95 4.09
N ALA A 234 11.78 9.99 5.43
CA ALA A 234 12.37 11.04 6.25
C ALA A 234 13.91 11.00 6.26
N GLU A 235 14.52 9.82 6.29
CA GLU A 235 15.97 9.68 6.43
C GLU A 235 16.70 9.51 5.10
N TRP A 236 16.08 8.85 4.11
CA TRP A 236 16.76 8.36 2.91
C TRP A 236 16.11 8.81 1.59
N GLY A 237 14.92 9.42 1.66
CA GLY A 237 14.11 9.79 0.51
C GLY A 237 13.32 8.61 -0.06
N VAL A 238 12.86 8.73 -1.30
CA VAL A 238 12.10 7.68 -2.01
C VAL A 238 12.98 6.45 -2.22
N PRO A 239 12.61 5.26 -1.69
CA PRO A 239 13.36 4.03 -1.92
C PRO A 239 13.58 3.71 -3.39
N ILE A 240 14.80 3.27 -3.73
CA ILE A 240 15.16 2.87 -5.10
C ILE A 240 15.35 1.36 -5.16
N VAL A 241 14.78 0.75 -6.20
CA VAL A 241 15.06 -0.62 -6.61
C VAL A 241 15.83 -0.58 -7.93
N ASN A 242 17.09 -1.03 -7.94
CA ASN A 242 17.80 -1.20 -9.20
C ASN A 242 17.47 -2.59 -9.77
N VAL A 243 17.01 -2.61 -11.02
CA VAL A 243 16.60 -3.80 -11.75
C VAL A 243 17.65 -4.12 -12.79
N ARG A 244 18.26 -5.30 -12.67
CA ARG A 244 19.28 -5.81 -13.62
C ARG A 244 18.86 -7.14 -14.18
N TYR A 245 19.33 -7.45 -15.39
CA TYR A 245 19.00 -8.68 -16.10
C TYR A 245 20.26 -9.40 -16.56
N ASN A 246 20.23 -10.72 -16.43
CA ASN A 246 21.21 -11.62 -17.01
C ASN A 246 20.50 -12.68 -17.85
N SER A 247 21.04 -12.97 -19.02
CA SER A 247 20.52 -14.02 -19.89
C SER A 247 20.99 -15.40 -19.41
N ALA A 248 20.26 -16.44 -19.77
CA ALA A 248 20.73 -17.82 -19.59
C ALA A 248 22.12 -18.00 -20.24
N GLY A 249 23.07 -18.56 -19.48
CA GLY A 249 24.47 -18.70 -19.90
C GLY A 249 25.39 -17.56 -19.47
N ASP A 250 24.86 -16.40 -19.06
CA ASP A 250 25.68 -15.33 -18.50
C ASP A 250 26.30 -15.77 -17.17
N PRO A 251 27.53 -15.30 -16.85
CA PRO A 251 28.15 -15.61 -15.57
C PRO A 251 27.36 -15.05 -14.39
N THR A 252 27.44 -15.75 -13.25
CA THR A 252 26.83 -15.27 -12.00
C THR A 252 27.58 -14.05 -11.44
N GLU A 253 26.87 -13.23 -10.66
CA GLU A 253 27.45 -12.09 -9.92
C GLU A 253 28.57 -12.49 -8.93
N VAL A 254 28.65 -13.78 -8.58
CA VAL A 254 29.59 -14.32 -7.60
C VAL A 254 30.85 -14.89 -8.27
N SER A 255 30.71 -15.47 -9.47
CA SER A 255 31.80 -16.15 -10.17
C SER A 255 31.61 -16.11 -11.68
N ASN A 256 32.70 -15.81 -12.39
CA ASN A 256 32.77 -15.79 -13.85
C ASN A 256 32.79 -17.20 -14.49
N GLU A 257 32.94 -18.26 -13.69
CA GLU A 257 33.02 -19.65 -14.18
C GLU A 257 31.70 -20.42 -14.07
N VAL A 258 30.74 -19.87 -13.32
CA VAL A 258 29.42 -20.46 -13.13
C VAL A 258 28.42 -19.57 -13.84
N SER A 259 27.55 -20.17 -14.66
CA SER A 259 26.56 -19.45 -15.46
C SER A 259 25.14 -19.69 -14.94
N TYR A 260 24.27 -18.70 -15.10
CA TYR A 260 22.85 -18.87 -14.84
C TYR A 260 22.22 -19.87 -15.81
N PRO A 261 21.35 -20.78 -15.34
CA PRO A 261 20.71 -21.78 -16.19
C PRO A 261 19.51 -21.24 -16.99
N GLU A 262 18.92 -20.12 -16.55
CA GLU A 262 17.75 -19.47 -17.12
C GLU A 262 17.98 -17.95 -17.16
N ASP A 263 17.08 -17.20 -17.79
CA ASP A 263 17.09 -15.74 -17.72
C ASP A 263 16.74 -15.28 -16.30
N VAL A 264 17.58 -14.41 -15.74
CA VAL A 264 17.52 -13.99 -14.34
C VAL A 264 17.30 -12.48 -14.24
N THR A 265 16.46 -12.10 -13.29
CA THR A 265 16.26 -10.72 -12.85
C THR A 265 16.82 -10.53 -11.44
N HIS A 266 17.52 -9.41 -11.22
CA HIS A 266 18.02 -8.98 -9.93
C HIS A 266 17.28 -7.72 -9.50
N LEU A 267 16.65 -7.76 -8.31
CA LEU A 267 16.08 -6.59 -7.65
C LEU A 267 17.00 -6.20 -6.49
N ASP A 268 17.79 -5.15 -6.68
CA ASP A 268 18.69 -4.62 -5.67
C ASP A 268 17.96 -3.60 -4.78
N LEU A 269 17.68 -4.02 -3.54
CA LEU A 269 17.04 -3.24 -2.50
C LEU A 269 18.06 -2.78 -1.44
N THR A 270 19.35 -2.72 -1.77
CA THR A 270 20.40 -2.27 -0.84
C THR A 270 20.52 -0.76 -0.76
N SER A 271 19.95 -0.04 -1.73
CA SER A 271 19.99 1.40 -1.79
C SER A 271 18.91 2.07 -0.93
N GLN A 272 19.17 3.32 -0.52
CA GLN A 272 18.22 4.26 0.09
C GLN A 272 17.24 3.64 1.10
N GLY A 273 17.78 3.17 2.23
CA GLY A 273 17.01 2.85 3.43
C GLY A 273 16.43 1.43 3.52
N MET A 274 16.20 0.74 2.41
CA MET A 274 15.57 -0.59 2.47
C MET A 274 16.47 -1.66 3.09
N ALA A 275 17.75 -1.69 2.70
CA ALA A 275 18.74 -2.66 3.14
C ALA A 275 18.23 -4.12 3.17
N ALA A 276 17.24 -4.43 2.32
CA ALA A 276 16.53 -5.72 2.29
C ALA A 276 17.25 -6.76 1.44
N GLY A 277 18.28 -6.30 0.72
CA GLY A 277 19.22 -7.13 0.02
C GLY A 277 18.96 -7.22 -1.48
N ILE A 278 19.48 -8.27 -2.12
CA ILE A 278 19.25 -8.51 -3.55
C ILE A 278 18.35 -9.74 -3.69
N ILE A 279 17.25 -9.59 -4.41
CA ILE A 279 16.40 -10.71 -4.82
C ILE A 279 16.84 -11.12 -6.22
N THR A 280 17.32 -12.35 -6.37
CA THR A 280 17.73 -12.92 -7.67
C THR A 280 16.78 -14.05 -8.03
N TYR A 281 16.15 -13.98 -9.20
CA TYR A 281 15.13 -14.95 -9.59
C TYR A 281 14.95 -15.10 -11.11
N SER A 282 14.35 -16.22 -11.51
CA SER A 282 13.80 -16.45 -12.86
C SER A 282 12.28 -16.56 -12.77
N SER A 283 11.56 -15.96 -13.72
CA SER A 283 10.08 -16.01 -13.75
C SER A 283 9.59 -17.19 -14.57
N HIS A 284 8.51 -17.86 -14.11
CA HIS A 284 7.83 -18.92 -14.86
C HIS A 284 6.65 -18.42 -15.69
N GLY A 285 6.20 -17.18 -15.45
CA GLY A 285 5.04 -16.58 -16.11
C GLY A 285 3.67 -17.14 -15.67
N ASP A 286 3.64 -18.02 -14.67
CA ASP A 286 2.42 -18.67 -14.15
C ASP A 286 2.10 -18.30 -12.69
N GLY A 287 2.72 -17.22 -12.19
CA GLY A 287 2.65 -16.81 -10.79
C GLY A 287 3.73 -17.42 -9.90
N HIS A 288 4.63 -18.24 -10.43
CA HIS A 288 5.80 -18.75 -9.71
C HIS A 288 7.12 -18.16 -10.20
N ILE A 289 8.11 -18.16 -9.31
CA ILE A 289 9.51 -17.85 -9.63
C ILE A 289 10.44 -18.94 -9.11
N THR A 290 11.57 -19.14 -9.77
CA THR A 290 12.75 -19.79 -9.19
C THR A 290 13.58 -18.73 -8.48
N ARG A 291 13.76 -18.83 -7.15
CA ARG A 291 14.63 -17.91 -6.40
C ARG A 291 15.99 -18.53 -6.15
N TYR A 292 17.04 -17.74 -6.38
CA TYR A 292 18.43 -18.08 -6.10
C TYR A 292 18.87 -17.41 -4.79
N PRO A 293 19.19 -18.17 -3.72
CA PRO A 293 19.55 -17.62 -2.41
C PRO A 293 20.99 -17.10 -2.34
N ILE A 294 21.35 -16.16 -3.23
CA ILE A 294 22.67 -15.53 -3.26
C ILE A 294 22.87 -14.71 -1.96
N PRO A 295 23.95 -14.93 -1.19
CA PRO A 295 24.19 -14.18 0.05
C PRO A 295 24.53 -12.73 -0.24
N LEU A 296 24.04 -11.83 0.62
CA LEU A 296 24.20 -10.38 0.46
C LEU A 296 25.64 -9.89 0.64
N HIS A 297 26.39 -10.58 1.49
CA HIS A 297 27.79 -10.31 1.71
C HIS A 297 28.54 -11.59 1.38
N TYR A 298 29.43 -11.52 0.40
CA TYR A 298 30.34 -12.62 0.07
C TYR A 298 31.45 -12.79 1.12
N HIS A 299 31.11 -12.59 2.40
CA HIS A 299 31.93 -12.96 3.54
C HIS A 299 31.81 -14.46 3.77
N GLN A 300 32.38 -15.21 2.84
CA GLN A 300 32.70 -16.61 3.02
C GLN A 300 34.11 -16.76 3.60
N GLU A 301 34.32 -17.86 4.33
CA GLU A 301 35.61 -18.15 4.95
C GLU A 301 36.71 -18.36 3.90
N ASP A 302 36.37 -18.96 2.76
CA ASP A 302 37.27 -19.14 1.62
C ASP A 302 37.02 -18.09 0.54
N GLN A 303 37.87 -17.07 0.50
CA GLN A 303 37.83 -16.01 -0.52
C GLN A 303 38.69 -16.32 -1.75
N SER A 304 39.06 -17.58 -1.98
CA SER A 304 39.70 -18.00 -3.24
C SER A 304 38.69 -18.04 -4.40
N GLU A 305 39.18 -18.05 -5.64
CA GLU A 305 38.34 -18.22 -6.84
C GLU A 305 37.49 -19.50 -6.75
N GLU A 306 38.07 -20.59 -6.23
CA GLU A 306 37.36 -21.85 -6.01
C GLU A 306 36.24 -21.71 -4.96
N GLY A 307 36.49 -20.98 -3.87
CA GLY A 307 35.46 -20.68 -2.87
C GLY A 307 34.28 -19.93 -3.48
N TYR A 308 34.54 -18.88 -4.29
CA TYR A 308 33.49 -18.14 -5.00
C TYR A 308 32.75 -18.99 -6.03
N ARG A 309 33.46 -19.85 -6.76
CA ARG A 309 32.86 -20.81 -7.69
C ARG A 309 31.93 -21.79 -6.97
N GLN A 310 32.37 -22.33 -5.83
CA GLN A 310 31.55 -23.23 -5.02
C GLN A 310 30.30 -22.51 -4.49
N LEU A 311 30.44 -21.30 -3.94
CA LEU A 311 29.29 -20.53 -3.46
C LEU A 311 28.29 -20.19 -4.56
N ALA A 312 28.78 -19.85 -5.75
CA ALA A 312 27.94 -19.62 -6.92
C ALA A 312 27.15 -20.88 -7.27
N GLN A 313 27.82 -22.03 -7.36
CA GLN A 313 27.19 -23.31 -7.66
C GLN A 313 26.17 -23.72 -6.59
N GLU A 314 26.52 -23.60 -5.31
CA GLU A 314 25.61 -23.87 -4.19
C GLU A 314 24.35 -22.99 -4.26
N SER A 315 24.49 -21.72 -4.66
CA SER A 315 23.34 -20.82 -4.82
C SER A 315 22.41 -21.23 -5.96
N LEU A 316 22.94 -21.88 -7.02
CA LEU A 316 22.12 -22.43 -8.10
C LEU A 316 21.48 -23.76 -7.69
N ASP A 317 22.23 -24.62 -7.00
CA ASP A 317 21.76 -25.94 -6.56
C ASP A 317 20.68 -25.84 -5.46
N ASP A 318 20.79 -24.85 -4.57
CA ASP A 318 19.82 -24.56 -3.50
C ASP A 318 18.66 -23.66 -3.98
N ALA A 319 18.55 -23.41 -5.29
CA ALA A 319 17.44 -22.64 -5.84
C ALA A 319 16.11 -23.32 -5.54
N TYR A 320 15.07 -22.52 -5.29
CA TYR A 320 13.76 -23.04 -4.91
C TYR A 320 12.62 -22.21 -5.47
N THR A 321 11.50 -22.88 -5.73
CA THR A 321 10.32 -22.24 -6.31
C THR A 321 9.46 -21.58 -5.23
N ILE A 322 8.94 -20.39 -5.54
CA ILE A 322 8.05 -19.62 -4.68
C ILE A 322 6.82 -19.20 -5.49
N TYR A 323 5.63 -19.33 -4.89
CA TYR A 323 4.41 -18.71 -5.40
C TYR A 323 4.37 -17.23 -5.03
N ILE A 324 4.08 -16.37 -6.00
CA ILE A 324 3.97 -14.93 -5.82
C ILE A 324 2.53 -14.57 -5.51
N GLU A 325 2.31 -14.00 -4.33
CA GLU A 325 0.99 -13.54 -3.91
C GLU A 325 0.54 -12.40 -4.84
N PRO A 326 -0.70 -12.42 -5.37
CA PRO A 326 -1.22 -11.35 -6.22
C PRO A 326 -1.38 -10.01 -5.48
N PHE A 327 -1.65 -10.03 -4.17
CA PHE A 327 -2.04 -8.87 -3.36
C PHE A 327 -3.27 -8.13 -3.90
N GLU A 328 -3.86 -7.28 -3.07
CA GLU A 328 -4.91 -6.37 -3.54
C GLU A 328 -4.33 -5.34 -4.51
N PRO A 329 -5.03 -4.99 -5.62
CA PRO A 329 -4.50 -4.08 -6.63
C PRO A 329 -4.04 -2.73 -6.06
N TYR A 330 -4.80 -2.17 -5.11
CA TYR A 330 -4.41 -0.93 -4.45
C TYR A 330 -3.12 -1.07 -3.63
N THR A 331 -2.94 -2.16 -2.89
CA THR A 331 -1.71 -2.42 -2.12
C THR A 331 -0.49 -2.44 -3.04
N VAL A 332 -0.61 -3.09 -4.21
CA VAL A 332 0.45 -3.11 -5.23
C VAL A 332 0.70 -1.70 -5.78
N ALA A 333 -0.36 -0.95 -6.08
CA ALA A 333 -0.27 0.40 -6.60
C ALA A 333 0.38 1.39 -5.63
N ASP A 334 0.02 1.33 -4.35
CA ASP A 334 0.60 2.16 -3.28
C ASP A 334 2.07 1.80 -3.07
N PHE A 335 2.40 0.51 -3.07
CA PHE A 335 3.79 0.05 -2.98
C PHE A 335 4.64 0.62 -4.11
N ILE A 336 4.22 0.46 -5.37
CA ILE A 336 4.93 1.02 -6.54
C ILE A 336 5.04 2.54 -6.43
N GLY A 337 3.94 3.23 -6.11
CA GLY A 337 3.91 4.68 -6.00
C GLY A 337 4.76 5.27 -4.86
N ARG A 338 5.28 4.44 -3.94
CA ARG A 338 6.19 4.85 -2.87
C ARG A 338 7.65 4.57 -3.18
N MET A 339 7.96 3.96 -4.31
CA MET A 339 9.32 3.62 -4.70
C MET A 339 9.63 4.02 -6.13
N ARG A 340 10.91 3.90 -6.48
CA ARG A 340 11.39 4.16 -7.83
C ARG A 340 12.17 2.96 -8.35
N PHE A 341 11.70 2.39 -9.45
CA PHE A 341 12.45 1.40 -10.21
C PHE A 341 13.44 2.09 -11.15
N VAL A 342 14.69 1.65 -11.11
CA VAL A 342 15.77 2.10 -12.00
C VAL A 342 16.26 0.88 -12.77
N TYR A 343 16.26 0.97 -14.09
CA TYR A 343 16.66 -0.12 -14.97
C TYR A 343 18.09 0.12 -15.44
N GLU A 344 18.98 -0.84 -15.22
CA GLU A 344 20.40 -0.76 -15.57
C GLU A 344 20.78 -1.64 -16.77
#